data_AF-X1QMW0-F1
#
_entry.id   AF-X1QMW0-F1
#
_cell.length_a   1.000
_cell.length_b   1.000
_cell.length_c   1.000
_cell.angle_alpha   90.00
_cell.angle_beta   90.00
_cell.angle_gamma   90.00
#
_symmetry.space_group_name_H-M   'P 1'
#
loop_
_entity.id
_entity.type
_entity.pdbx_description
1 polymer ?
#
loop_
_entity_poly.entity_id
_entity_poly.type
_entity_poly.pdbx_seq_one_letter_code
_entity_poly.pdbx_strand_id
1 'polypeptide(L)'
;PDYLKGVREICREHDILFILDEVQVGMGRTGRLFAYQHFGITPDIMTLAKALGNGLPIGAMLAIEELADAFGPGSHATTFGGTPLITAGALAVVKSLLNDGWTEKAKDMGDYFKNQLINLQQKHSIIKDVRGSGLISLLISSQCQEIY
;
A
#
# COMPACT_ATOMS: atom_id res chain seq x y z
N PRO A 1 5.80 -7.98 -13.48
CA PRO A 1 6.18 -8.73 -12.26
C PRO A 1 7.52 -8.28 -11.68
N ASP A 2 8.52 -8.03 -12.53
CA ASP A 2 9.91 -7.81 -12.06
C ASP A 2 10.39 -6.36 -12.01
N TYR A 3 9.53 -5.40 -12.36
CA TYR A 3 9.88 -3.98 -12.35
C TYR A 3 10.46 -3.51 -11.00
N LEU A 4 9.72 -3.72 -9.90
CA LEU A 4 10.17 -3.27 -8.58
C LEU A 4 11.42 -4.01 -8.08
N LYS A 5 11.62 -5.28 -8.49
CA LYS A 5 12.85 -6.02 -8.20
C LYS A 5 14.04 -5.41 -8.93
N GLY A 6 13.87 -5.08 -10.21
CA GLY A 6 14.90 -4.40 -10.99
C GLY A 6 15.25 -3.02 -10.43
N VAL A 7 14.25 -2.24 -10.03
CA VAL A 7 14.47 -0.94 -9.36
C VAL A 7 15.23 -1.13 -8.04
N ARG A 8 14.86 -2.13 -7.22
CA ARG A 8 15.59 -2.43 -5.97
C ARG A 8 17.05 -2.77 -6.25
N GLU A 9 17.32 -3.58 -7.28
CA GLU A 9 18.69 -3.95 -7.63
C GLU A 9 19.51 -2.72 -8.03
N ILE A 10 18.98 -1.87 -8.91
CA ILE A 10 19.63 -0.60 -9.30
C ILE A 10 19.89 0.29 -8.08
N CYS A 11 18.92 0.43 -7.18
CA CYS A 11 19.09 1.21 -5.96
C CYS A 11 20.25 0.66 -5.11
N ARG A 12 20.34 -0.66 -4.96
CA ARG A 12 21.42 -1.32 -4.21
C ARG A 12 22.79 -1.13 -4.88
N GLU A 13 22.88 -1.29 -6.20
CA GLU A 13 24.13 -1.14 -6.97
C GLU A 13 24.71 0.28 -6.88
N HIS A 14 23.85 1.28 -6.68
CA HIS A 14 24.22 2.70 -6.69
C HIS A 14 24.16 3.39 -5.31
N ASP A 15 23.96 2.64 -4.23
CA ASP A 15 23.82 3.19 -2.87
C ASP A 15 22.70 4.26 -2.77
N ILE A 16 21.57 3.97 -3.41
CA ILE A 16 20.37 4.82 -3.42
C ILE A 16 19.32 4.21 -2.50
N LEU A 17 18.71 5.04 -1.64
CA LEU A 17 17.60 4.62 -0.79
C LEU A 17 16.38 4.20 -1.63
N PHE A 18 15.89 3.00 -1.35
CA PHE A 18 14.68 2.46 -1.97
C PHE A 18 13.47 2.70 -1.07
N ILE A 19 12.65 3.66 -1.46
CA ILE A 19 11.47 4.10 -0.70
C ILE A 19 10.19 3.62 -1.38
N LEU A 20 9.31 2.99 -0.62
CA LEU A 20 7.98 2.58 -1.11
C LEU A 20 6.86 3.33 -0.39
N ASP A 21 6.03 4.02 -1.17
CA ASP A 21 4.82 4.64 -0.67
C ASP A 21 3.70 3.60 -0.56
N GLU A 22 3.39 3.21 0.67
CA GLU A 22 2.37 2.23 1.03
C GLU A 22 1.09 2.92 1.55
N VAL A 23 0.97 4.25 1.45
CA VAL A 23 -0.17 5.02 2.01
C VAL A 23 -1.50 4.52 1.45
N GLN A 24 -1.58 4.21 0.17
CA GLN A 24 -2.81 3.72 -0.48
C GLN A 24 -2.90 2.19 -0.51
N VAL A 25 -1.77 1.51 -0.72
CA VAL A 25 -1.72 0.09 -1.10
C VAL A 25 -1.39 -0.84 0.06
N GLY A 26 -0.88 -0.28 1.16
CA GLY A 26 -0.58 -1.02 2.38
C GLY A 26 -1.79 -1.25 3.26
N MET A 27 -1.53 -1.65 4.51
CA MET A 27 -2.54 -1.93 5.53
C MET A 27 -3.60 -2.93 5.06
N GLY A 28 -3.19 -4.01 4.39
CA GLY A 28 -4.09 -5.10 3.99
C GLY A 28 -4.83 -4.88 2.66
N ARG A 29 -4.76 -3.67 2.08
CA ARG A 29 -5.62 -3.27 0.95
C ARG A 29 -5.47 -4.16 -0.30
N THR A 30 -4.26 -4.64 -0.56
CA THR A 30 -3.93 -5.50 -1.70
C THR A 30 -3.99 -7.00 -1.37
N GLY A 31 -4.55 -7.39 -0.22
CA GLY A 31 -4.58 -8.79 0.23
C GLY A 31 -3.27 -9.30 0.85
N ARG A 32 -2.34 -8.38 1.13
CA ARG A 32 -1.15 -8.56 1.99
C ARG A 32 -1.08 -7.36 2.93
N LEU A 33 -0.41 -7.51 4.07
CA LEU A 33 -0.27 -6.42 5.03
C LEU A 33 0.37 -5.19 4.37
N PHE A 34 1.44 -5.41 3.60
CA PHE A 34 2.08 -4.40 2.76
C PHE A 34 2.18 -4.89 1.33
N ALA A 35 1.97 -4.02 0.36
CA ALA A 35 1.94 -4.37 -1.05
C ALA A 35 3.31 -4.86 -1.56
N TYR A 36 4.42 -4.34 -1.03
CA TYR A 36 5.77 -4.78 -1.41
C TYR A 36 5.97 -6.29 -1.22
N GLN A 37 5.24 -6.91 -0.28
CA GLN A 37 5.36 -8.33 0.05
C GLN A 37 4.96 -9.24 -1.13
N HIS A 38 4.12 -8.75 -2.05
CA HIS A 38 3.79 -9.47 -3.30
C HIS A 38 5.01 -9.66 -4.21
N PHE A 39 6.04 -8.84 -4.05
CA PHE A 39 7.21 -8.81 -4.93
C PHE A 39 8.46 -9.43 -4.30
N GLY A 40 8.41 -9.84 -3.03
CA GLY A 40 9.56 -10.45 -2.34
C GLY A 40 10.76 -9.49 -2.20
N ILE A 41 10.49 -8.20 -2.04
CA ILE A 41 11.49 -7.15 -1.82
C ILE A 41 11.25 -6.49 -0.46
N THR A 42 12.22 -5.76 0.05
CA THR A 42 12.09 -4.96 1.28
C THR A 42 12.58 -3.54 1.00
N PRO A 43 11.79 -2.50 1.31
CA PRO A 43 12.25 -1.13 1.18
C PRO A 43 13.17 -0.71 2.33
N ASP A 44 14.04 0.28 2.08
CA ASP A 44 14.83 0.91 3.14
C ASP A 44 13.95 1.86 3.97
N ILE A 45 12.96 2.49 3.32
CA ILE A 45 11.93 3.33 3.95
C ILE A 45 10.56 3.02 3.35
N MET A 46 9.51 2.98 4.18
CA MET A 46 8.13 2.99 3.70
C MET A 46 7.26 4.03 4.41
N THR A 47 6.27 4.56 3.70
CA THR A 47 5.30 5.51 4.24
C THR A 47 3.92 4.89 4.37
N LEU A 48 3.22 5.19 5.47
CA LEU A 48 1.88 4.69 5.79
C LEU A 48 0.99 5.85 6.23
N ALA A 49 -0.29 5.80 5.88
CA ALA A 49 -1.34 6.68 6.41
C ALA A 49 -2.71 6.03 6.14
N LYS A 50 -3.76 6.83 5.89
CA LYS A 50 -5.09 6.37 5.47
C LYS A 50 -5.64 5.24 6.35
N ALA A 51 -5.56 4.00 5.87
CA ALA A 51 -6.03 2.82 6.58
C ALA A 51 -5.30 2.59 7.92
N LEU A 52 -4.11 3.16 8.14
CA LEU A 52 -3.43 3.15 9.43
C LEU A 52 -4.28 3.78 10.55
N GLY A 53 -4.95 4.90 10.26
CA GLY A 53 -5.84 5.57 11.21
C GLY A 53 -7.31 5.27 11.00
N ASN A 54 -7.67 4.64 9.88
CA ASN A 54 -9.04 4.32 9.45
C ASN A 54 -10.06 5.44 9.73
N GLY A 55 -9.70 6.68 9.39
CA GLY A 55 -10.48 7.90 9.63
C GLY A 55 -9.80 8.90 10.56
N LEU A 56 -8.90 8.44 11.45
CA LEU A 56 -8.07 9.32 12.27
C LEU A 56 -6.85 9.86 11.48
N PRO A 57 -6.47 11.13 11.67
CA PRO A 57 -5.34 11.73 10.97
C PRO A 57 -4.01 11.24 11.54
N ILE A 58 -3.44 10.20 10.91
CA ILE A 58 -2.12 9.68 11.26
C ILE A 58 -1.35 9.29 9.99
N GLY A 59 -0.05 9.58 10.01
CA GLY A 59 0.92 9.05 9.07
C GLY A 59 2.12 8.49 9.83
N ALA A 60 2.81 7.54 9.22
CA ALA A 60 4.03 6.96 9.74
C ALA A 60 5.05 6.79 8.61
N MET A 61 6.31 6.94 8.95
CA MET A 61 7.44 6.54 8.12
C MET A 61 8.22 5.49 8.91
N LEU A 62 8.48 4.37 8.28
CA LEU A 62 9.28 3.29 8.85
C LEU A 62 10.56 3.20 8.05
N ALA A 63 11.69 3.15 8.73
CA ALA A 63 13.01 3.04 8.14
C ALA A 63 13.74 1.83 8.75
N ILE A 64 14.70 1.29 8.01
CA ILE A 64 15.64 0.30 8.53
C ILE A 64 16.54 0.93 9.61
N GLU A 65 17.06 0.09 10.51
CA GLU A 65 17.85 0.53 11.67
C GLU A 65 19.12 1.28 11.25
N GLU A 66 19.71 0.91 10.11
CA GLU A 66 20.91 1.53 9.56
C GLU A 66 20.74 3.02 9.25
N LEU A 67 19.49 3.49 9.14
CA LEU A 67 19.15 4.91 8.92
C LEU A 67 18.82 5.66 10.21
N ALA A 68 18.82 5.01 11.38
CA ALA A 68 18.41 5.61 12.65
C ALA A 68 19.19 6.89 12.99
N ASP A 69 20.51 6.91 12.71
CA ASP A 69 21.39 8.04 12.96
C ASP A 69 20.99 9.29 12.16
N ALA A 70 20.30 9.14 11.03
CA ALA A 70 19.80 10.26 10.24
C ALA A 70 18.59 10.96 10.90
N PHE A 71 17.92 10.31 11.86
CA PHE A 71 16.67 10.77 12.48
C PHE A 71 16.83 11.16 13.96
N GLY A 72 18.00 11.70 14.34
CA GLY A 72 18.28 12.13 15.72
C GLY A 72 17.32 13.23 16.24
N PRO A 73 17.34 13.51 17.56
CA PRO A 73 16.47 14.53 18.17
C PRO A 73 16.56 15.88 17.45
N GLY A 74 15.40 16.43 17.06
CA GLY A 74 15.32 17.71 16.36
C GLY A 74 15.47 17.65 14.83
N SER A 75 15.78 16.49 14.26
CA SER A 75 15.86 16.29 12.79
C SER A 75 14.50 16.51 12.11
N HIS A 76 13.43 16.02 12.74
CA HIS A 76 12.06 16.14 12.27
C HIS A 76 11.10 16.31 13.45
N ALA A 77 10.09 17.16 13.29
CA ALA A 77 9.10 17.41 14.33
C ALA A 77 7.73 17.73 13.71
N THR A 78 6.67 17.46 14.46
CA THR A 78 5.30 17.80 14.09
C THR A 78 4.48 18.01 15.36
N THR A 79 3.72 19.11 15.40
CA THR A 79 2.93 19.50 16.58
C THR A 79 1.84 18.48 16.91
N PHE A 80 1.29 17.80 15.90
CA PHE A 80 0.17 16.86 16.06
C PHE A 80 0.55 15.40 15.74
N GLY A 81 1.80 15.12 15.37
CA GLY A 81 2.23 13.75 15.09
C GLY A 81 2.38 12.91 16.34
N GLY A 82 1.90 11.67 16.29
CA GLY A 82 2.10 10.70 17.36
C GLY A 82 1.40 11.03 18.67
N THR A 83 0.34 11.85 18.67
CA THR A 83 -0.38 12.13 19.91
C THR A 83 -0.96 10.84 20.53
N PRO A 84 -1.04 10.73 21.87
CA PRO A 84 -1.48 9.50 22.53
C PRO A 84 -2.87 9.02 22.09
N LEU A 85 -3.82 9.95 21.91
CA LEU A 85 -5.18 9.62 21.49
C LEU A 85 -5.22 9.02 20.08
N ILE A 86 -4.56 9.67 19.12
CA ILE A 86 -4.54 9.22 17.72
C ILE A 86 -3.79 7.90 17.60
N THR A 87 -2.68 7.76 18.32
CA THR A 87 -1.87 6.54 18.33
C THR A 87 -2.61 5.36 18.96
N ALA A 88 -3.39 5.58 20.03
CA ALA A 88 -4.23 4.55 20.62
C ALA A 88 -5.31 4.06 19.65
N GLY A 89 -5.94 4.97 18.90
CA GLY A 89 -6.89 4.61 17.84
C GLY A 89 -6.25 3.82 16.71
N ALA A 90 -5.10 4.28 16.20
CA ALA A 90 -4.34 3.58 15.17
C ALA A 90 -3.88 2.18 15.65
N LEU A 91 -3.46 2.04 16.91
CA LEU A 91 -3.12 0.74 17.48
C LEU A 91 -4.31 -0.22 17.50
N ALA A 92 -5.50 0.26 17.85
CA ALA A 92 -6.72 -0.56 17.80
C ALA A 92 -7.04 -1.01 16.36
N VAL A 93 -6.89 -0.12 15.38
CA VAL A 93 -7.06 -0.43 13.95
C VAL A 93 -6.06 -1.50 13.49
N VAL A 94 -4.77 -1.33 13.80
CA VAL A 94 -3.73 -2.30 13.45
C VAL A 94 -3.98 -3.66 14.10
N LYS A 95 -4.36 -3.68 15.39
CA LYS A 95 -4.71 -4.93 16.07
C LYS A 95 -5.89 -5.64 15.41
N SER A 96 -6.93 -4.90 15.02
CA SER A 96 -8.05 -5.49 14.29
C SER A 96 -7.59 -6.04 12.93
N LEU A 97 -6.84 -5.24 12.15
CA LEU A 97 -6.30 -5.64 10.85
C LEU A 97 -5.51 -6.96 10.90
N LEU A 98 -4.69 -7.13 11.94
CA LEU A 98 -3.82 -8.30 12.10
C LEU A 98 -4.53 -9.54 12.65
N ASN A 99 -5.54 -9.37 13.51
CA ASN A 99 -6.14 -10.49 14.25
C ASN A 99 -7.50 -10.95 13.70
N ASP A 100 -8.22 -10.10 12.97
CA ASP A 100 -9.61 -10.36 12.59
C ASP A 100 -9.76 -10.89 11.15
N GLY A 101 -8.64 -11.28 10.51
CA GLY A 101 -8.64 -11.89 9.17
C GLY A 101 -8.98 -10.93 8.02
N TRP A 102 -8.83 -9.62 8.23
CA TRP A 102 -9.17 -8.59 7.23
C TRP A 102 -8.31 -8.66 5.97
N THR A 103 -7.05 -9.07 6.09
CA THR A 103 -6.14 -9.17 4.94
C THR A 103 -6.54 -10.32 4.02
N GLU A 104 -6.84 -11.48 4.58
CA GLU A 104 -7.37 -12.65 3.87
C GLU A 104 -8.71 -12.30 3.21
N LYS A 105 -9.61 -11.64 3.95
CA LYS A 105 -10.89 -11.20 3.41
C LYS A 105 -10.74 -10.21 2.25
N ALA A 106 -9.78 -9.30 2.32
CA ALA A 106 -9.50 -8.36 1.23
C ALA A 106 -8.96 -9.07 -0.02
N LYS A 107 -8.16 -10.12 0.16
CA LYS A 107 -7.73 -10.99 -0.94
C LYS A 107 -8.93 -11.71 -1.56
N ASP A 108 -9.69 -12.46 -0.76
CA ASP A 108 -10.78 -13.31 -1.25
C ASP A 108 -11.89 -12.48 -1.93
N MET A 109 -12.28 -11.36 -1.31
CA MET A 109 -13.27 -10.46 -1.89
C MET A 109 -12.73 -9.72 -3.12
N GLY A 110 -11.44 -9.40 -3.14
CA GLY A 110 -10.76 -8.83 -4.30
C GLY A 110 -10.78 -9.76 -5.51
N ASP A 111 -10.44 -11.04 -5.29
CA ASP A 111 -10.47 -12.07 -6.32
C ASP A 111 -11.89 -12.28 -6.86
N TYR A 112 -12.88 -12.35 -5.97
CA TYR A 112 -14.29 -12.38 -6.36
C TYR A 112 -14.67 -11.17 -7.23
N PHE A 113 -14.38 -9.95 -6.76
CA PHE A 113 -14.78 -8.73 -7.46
C PHE A 113 -14.11 -8.63 -8.84
N LYS A 114 -12.82 -8.93 -8.92
CA LYS A 114 -12.06 -8.97 -10.18
C LYS A 114 -12.65 -9.96 -11.18
N ASN A 115 -13.00 -11.17 -10.72
CA ASN A 115 -13.64 -12.17 -11.58
C ASN A 115 -14.99 -11.70 -12.12
N GLN A 116 -15.77 -10.99 -11.31
CA GLN A 116 -17.04 -10.41 -11.77
C GLN A 116 -16.83 -9.30 -12.81
N LEU A 117 -15.79 -8.46 -12.67
CA LEU A 117 -15.45 -7.47 -13.68
C LEU A 117 -14.96 -8.11 -14.99
N ILE A 118 -14.19 -9.21 -14.92
CA ILE A 118 -13.78 -9.98 -16.09
C ILE A 118 -15.00 -10.61 -16.78
N ASN A 119 -15.96 -11.14 -16.01
CA ASN A 119 -17.21 -11.67 -16.57
C ASN A 119 -18.02 -10.58 -17.31
N LEU A 120 -17.99 -9.34 -16.82
CA LEU A 120 -18.58 -8.19 -17.53
C LEU A 120 -17.78 -7.85 -18.79
N GLN A 121 -16.45 -7.88 -18.73
CA GLN A 121 -15.58 -7.62 -19.88
C GLN A 121 -15.86 -8.56 -21.05
N GLN A 122 -16.12 -9.84 -20.76
CA GLN A 122 -16.49 -10.83 -21.78
C GLN A 122 -17.84 -10.53 -22.46
N LYS A 123 -18.75 -9.82 -21.77
CA LYS A 123 -20.09 -9.49 -22.28
C LYS A 123 -20.15 -8.12 -22.96
N HIS A 124 -19.23 -7.22 -22.65
CA HIS A 124 -19.28 -5.83 -23.07
C HIS A 124 -17.93 -5.39 -23.68
N SER A 125 -17.88 -5.27 -25.01
CA SER A 125 -16.69 -4.88 -25.77
C SER A 125 -16.15 -3.47 -25.46
N ILE A 126 -16.96 -2.64 -24.78
CA ILE A 126 -16.56 -1.34 -24.25
C ILE A 126 -15.52 -1.48 -23.14
N ILE A 127 -15.49 -2.59 -22.41
CA ILE A 127 -14.50 -2.85 -21.36
C ILE A 127 -13.26 -3.44 -22.03
N LYS A 128 -12.14 -2.71 -21.96
CA LYS A 128 -10.89 -3.08 -22.60
C LYS A 128 -9.96 -3.83 -21.69
N ASP A 129 -9.95 -3.48 -20.41
CA ASP A 129 -9.05 -4.12 -19.45
C ASP A 129 -9.61 -4.09 -18.02
N VAL A 130 -9.19 -5.06 -17.22
CA VAL A 130 -9.50 -5.16 -15.79
C VAL A 130 -8.18 -5.43 -15.06
N ARG A 131 -7.75 -4.47 -14.24
CA ARG A 131 -6.50 -4.53 -13.48
C ARG A 131 -6.78 -4.38 -12.00
N GLY A 132 -5.85 -4.83 -11.16
CA GLY A 132 -5.99 -4.69 -9.73
C GLY A 132 -5.45 -5.87 -8.93
N SER A 133 -5.35 -5.64 -7.62
CA SER A 133 -4.93 -6.60 -6.61
C SER A 133 -5.66 -6.30 -5.30
N GLY A 134 -6.13 -7.35 -4.61
CA GLY A 134 -7.03 -7.23 -3.47
C GLY A 134 -8.23 -6.34 -3.79
N LEU A 135 -8.56 -5.41 -2.89
CA LEU A 135 -9.67 -4.47 -3.05
C LEU A 135 -9.27 -3.14 -3.72
N ILE A 136 -8.23 -3.15 -4.54
CA ILE A 136 -7.94 -2.09 -5.51
C ILE A 136 -8.19 -2.67 -6.89
N SER A 137 -9.17 -2.12 -7.60
CA SER A 137 -9.56 -2.54 -8.94
C SER A 137 -9.68 -1.35 -9.86
N LEU A 138 -9.31 -1.55 -11.12
CA LEU A 138 -9.42 -0.60 -12.20
C LEU A 138 -10.08 -1.30 -13.38
N LEU A 139 -11.11 -0.67 -13.93
CA LEU A 139 -11.75 -1.07 -15.18
C LEU A 139 -11.46 0.01 -16.21
N ILE A 140 -10.90 -0.39 -17.35
CA ILE A 140 -10.57 0.53 -18.45
C ILE A 140 -11.61 0.35 -19.54
N SER A 141 -12.21 1.45 -19.97
CA SER A 141 -13.19 1.45 -21.06
C SER A 141 -12.61 2.04 -22.34
N SER A 142 -13.16 1.68 -23.49
CA SER A 142 -12.77 2.25 -24.80
C SER A 142 -13.12 3.73 -24.96
N GLN A 143 -13.90 4.29 -24.04
CA GLN A 143 -14.28 5.69 -24.02
C GLN A 143 -13.38 6.53 -23.10
N CYS A 144 -12.42 5.91 -22.41
CA CYS A 144 -11.39 6.65 -21.67
C CYS A 144 -10.49 7.37 -22.68
N GLN A 145 -10.67 8.68 -22.83
CA GLN A 145 -9.70 9.54 -23.49
C GLN A 145 -8.43 9.63 -22.65
N GLU A 146 -7.27 9.66 -23.30
CA GLU A 146 -6.02 10.03 -22.63
C GLU A 146 -6.20 11.43 -22.04
N ILE A 147 -6.10 11.52 -20.72
CA ILE A 147 -5.99 12.80 -20.03
C ILE A 147 -4.50 13.17 -20.14
N TYR A 148 -4.19 14.03 -21.10
CA TYR A 148 -2.87 14.63 -21.29
C TYR A 148 -2.49 15.50 -20.09
#